data_AF-A0A4U6D0P8-F1
#
_entry.id   AF-A0A4U6D0P8-F1
#
_cell.length_a   1.000
_cell.length_b   1.000
_cell.length_c   1.000
_cell.angle_alpha   90.00
_cell.angle_beta   90.00
_cell.angle_gamma   90.00
#
_symmetry.space_group_name_H-M   'P 1'
#
loop_
_entity.id
_entity.type
_entity.pdbx_description
1 polymer ?
#
loop_
_entity_poly.entity_id
_entity_poly.type
_entity_poly.pdbx_seq_one_letter_code
_entity_poly.pdbx_strand_id
1 'polypeptide(L)' 'MPTFGEIAHSKVKYTTDGVSVFSFIKGRKSASPRFLYWEFFEKGFEQAVRYGKWKAIKANGKTELYDLEKDISETNDVAK' A
#
# COMPACT_ATOMS: atom_id res chain seq x y z
N MET A 1 -15.62 -3.72 4.10
CA MET A 1 -14.41 -3.14 4.74
C MET A 1 -13.97 -4.05 5.89
N PRO A 2 -12.74 -4.59 5.85
CA PRO A 2 -12.31 -5.67 6.73
C PRO A 2 -12.27 -5.30 8.23
N THR A 3 -11.74 -4.12 8.58
CA THR A 3 -11.60 -3.69 9.99
C THR A 3 -12.93 -3.52 10.71
N PHE A 4 -13.90 -2.79 10.12
CA PHE A 4 -15.22 -2.63 10.73
C PHE A 4 -16.01 -3.93 10.77
N GLY A 5 -15.81 -4.81 9.78
CA GLY A 5 -16.40 -6.15 9.79
C GLY A 5 -15.94 -6.98 10.99
N GLU A 6 -14.63 -6.95 11.30
CA GLU A 6 -14.08 -7.63 12.48
C GLU A 6 -14.59 -7.00 13.79
N ILE A 7 -14.62 -5.65 13.88
CA ILE A 7 -15.12 -4.93 15.07
C ILE A 7 -16.60 -5.25 15.33
N ALA A 8 -17.42 -5.28 14.29
CA ALA A 8 -18.86 -5.53 14.39
C ALA A 8 -19.22 -7.02 14.53
N HIS A 9 -18.23 -7.92 14.59
CA HIS A 9 -18.45 -9.37 14.58
C HIS A 9 -19.34 -9.84 13.42
N SER A 10 -19.21 -9.20 12.25
CA SER A 10 -20.04 -9.50 11.09
C SER A 10 -19.75 -10.90 10.56
N LYS A 11 -20.81 -11.68 10.31
CA LYS A 11 -20.73 -13.02 9.70
C LYS A 11 -20.81 -12.97 8.16
N VAL A 12 -20.96 -11.79 7.58
CA VAL A 12 -21.06 -11.61 6.13
C VAL A 12 -19.72 -11.97 5.51
N LYS A 13 -19.72 -12.92 4.58
CA LYS A 13 -18.56 -13.23 3.76
C LYS A 13 -18.48 -12.21 2.63
N TYR A 14 -17.34 -11.54 2.49
CA TYR A 14 -17.06 -10.64 1.39
C TYR A 14 -15.63 -10.83 0.94
N THR A 15 -15.39 -10.59 -0.35
CA THR A 15 -14.05 -10.56 -0.94
C THR A 15 -13.56 -9.11 -0.92
N THR A 16 -12.34 -8.89 -0.44
CA THR A 16 -11.71 -7.56 -0.39
C THR A 16 -10.19 -7.72 -0.43
N ASP A 17 -9.50 -6.74 -1.02
CA ASP A 17 -8.03 -6.71 -1.07
C ASP A 17 -7.40 -6.23 0.26
N GLY A 18 -8.21 -5.57 1.10
CA GLY A 18 -7.79 -5.09 2.42
C GLY A 18 -7.66 -6.22 3.44
N VAL A 19 -6.92 -5.96 4.53
CA VAL A 19 -7.01 -6.79 5.75
C VAL A 19 -7.40 -5.92 6.92
N SER A 20 -7.91 -6.54 7.98
CA SER A 20 -8.22 -5.82 9.20
C SER A 20 -6.94 -5.36 9.88
N VAL A 21 -6.94 -4.10 10.32
CA VAL A 21 -5.89 -3.54 11.18
C VAL A 21 -6.28 -3.54 12.66
N PHE A 22 -7.39 -4.19 13.02
CA PHE A 22 -7.92 -4.17 14.38
C PHE A 22 -6.97 -4.80 15.41
N SER A 23 -6.15 -5.77 15.01
CA SER A 23 -5.08 -6.33 15.85
C SER A 23 -4.08 -5.25 16.30
N PHE A 24 -3.65 -4.36 15.39
CA PHE A 24 -2.75 -3.25 15.68
C PHE A 24 -3.39 -2.21 16.60
N ILE A 25 -4.67 -1.90 16.39
CA ILE A 25 -5.44 -0.99 17.26
C ILE A 25 -5.48 -1.52 18.70
N LYS A 26 -5.51 -2.86 18.87
CA LYS A 26 -5.44 -3.53 20.18
C LYS A 26 -4.01 -3.70 20.72
N GLY A 27 -3.00 -3.08 20.10
CA GLY A 27 -1.59 -3.16 20.53
C GLY A 27 -0.88 -4.47 20.20
N ARG A 28 -1.48 -5.34 19.37
CA ARG A 28 -0.84 -6.61 18.94
C ARG A 28 0.01 -6.37 17.70
N LYS A 29 1.25 -6.85 17.70
CA LYS A 29 2.24 -6.63 16.62
C LYS A 29 2.37 -7.83 15.68
N SER A 30 1.30 -8.21 15.00
CA SER A 30 1.41 -9.22 13.95
C SER A 30 0.57 -8.83 12.74
N ALA A 31 1.26 -8.51 11.65
CA ALA A 31 0.72 -8.69 10.32
C ALA A 31 1.82 -9.24 9.42
N SER A 32 1.41 -10.03 8.45
CA SER A 32 2.27 -10.45 7.36
C SER A 32 2.79 -9.22 6.60
N PRO A 33 4.04 -9.26 6.10
CA PRO A 33 4.54 -8.25 5.18
C PRO A 33 3.56 -8.09 4.03
N ARG A 34 3.23 -6.85 3.68
CA ARG A 34 2.34 -6.55 2.57
C ARG A 34 2.73 -5.25 1.90
N PHE A 35 2.43 -5.14 0.61
CA PHE A 35 2.58 -3.90 -0.12
C PHE A 35 1.37 -2.98 0.12
N LEU A 36 1.62 -1.69 0.00
CA LEU A 36 0.59 -0.66 -0.12
C LEU A 36 0.42 -0.32 -1.59
N TYR A 37 -0.81 -0.13 -2.05
CA TYR A 37 -1.15 0.17 -3.43
C TYR A 37 -2.17 1.30 -3.49
N TRP A 38 -2.02 2.22 -4.44
CA TRP A 38 -2.98 3.27 -4.71
C TRP A 38 -2.90 3.77 -6.15
N GLU A 39 -3.98 4.39 -6.61
CA GLU A 39 -4.14 4.94 -7.95
C GLU A 39 -4.60 6.41 -7.87
N PHE A 40 -4.16 7.22 -8.82
CA PHE A 40 -4.54 8.62 -8.96
C PHE A 40 -5.01 8.90 -10.39
N PHE A 41 -6.28 9.26 -10.55
CA PHE A 41 -6.92 9.33 -11.87
C PHE A 41 -6.82 10.71 -12.54
N GLU A 42 -6.58 11.79 -11.80
CA GLU A 42 -6.73 13.16 -12.31
C GLU A 42 -5.60 13.62 -13.26
N LYS A 43 -4.45 12.92 -13.27
CA LYS A 43 -3.25 13.30 -14.05
C LYS A 43 -2.79 12.24 -15.05
N GLY A 44 -3.74 11.64 -15.76
CA GLY A 44 -3.42 10.65 -16.80
C GLY A 44 -3.17 9.24 -16.27
N PHE A 45 -3.81 8.90 -15.14
CA PHE A 45 -3.74 7.62 -14.45
C PHE A 45 -2.31 7.27 -13.98
N GLU A 46 -2.09 7.47 -12.68
CA GLU A 46 -0.87 7.11 -11.99
C GLU A 46 -1.15 5.97 -11.02
N GLN A 47 -0.22 5.02 -10.94
CA GLN A 47 -0.28 3.89 -10.02
C GLN A 47 0.96 3.90 -9.16
N ALA A 48 0.84 3.53 -7.90
CA ALA A 48 1.99 3.43 -7.02
C ALA A 48 1.89 2.22 -6.10
N VAL A 49 3.05 1.62 -5.83
CA VAL A 49 3.20 0.53 -4.89
C VAL A 49 4.37 0.81 -3.94
N ARG A 50 4.19 0.53 -2.65
CA ARG A 50 5.24 0.60 -1.64
C ARG A 50 5.41 -0.74 -0.96
N TYR A 51 6.64 -1.24 -0.90
CA TYR A 51 6.96 -2.50 -0.25
C TYR A 51 8.37 -2.51 0.34
N GLY A 52 8.46 -2.67 1.66
CA GLY A 52 9.74 -2.56 2.38
C GLY A 52 10.39 -1.20 2.13
N LYS A 53 11.64 -1.23 1.66
CA LYS A 53 12.40 -0.04 1.28
C LYS A 53 12.06 0.54 -0.08
N TRP A 54 11.28 -0.17 -0.90
CA TRP A 54 11.02 0.24 -2.27
C TRP A 54 9.70 0.96 -2.41
N LYS A 55 9.70 1.96 -3.30
CA LYS A 55 8.49 2.54 -3.87
C LYS A 55 8.64 2.56 -5.38
N ALA A 56 7.63 2.07 -6.08
CA ALA A 56 7.53 2.20 -7.54
C ALA A 56 6.32 3.06 -7.90
N ILE A 57 6.50 3.91 -8.90
CA ILE A 57 5.45 4.77 -9.46
C ILE A 57 5.37 4.48 -10.95
N LYS A 58 4.17 4.31 -11.48
CA LYS A 58 3.91 4.25 -12.92
C LYS A 58 3.04 5.43 -13.30
N ALA A 59 3.61 6.38 -14.03
CA ALA A 59 2.94 7.61 -14.45
C ALA A 59 3.28 7.89 -15.92
N ASN A 60 2.28 8.26 -16.73
CA ASN A 60 2.47 8.64 -18.14
C ASN A 60 3.29 7.62 -18.97
N GLY A 61 3.08 6.32 -18.73
CA GLY A 61 3.79 5.24 -19.43
C GLY A 61 5.25 5.02 -19.00
N LYS A 62 5.76 5.81 -18.05
CA LYS A 62 7.08 5.63 -17.44
C LYS A 62 6.95 4.97 -16.08
N THR A 63 7.97 4.22 -15.70
CA THR A 63 8.07 3.60 -14.38
C THR A 63 9.28 4.20 -13.68
N GLU A 64 9.08 4.66 -12.46
CA GLU A 64 10.11 5.18 -11.56
C GLU A 64 10.23 4.23 -10.36
N LEU A 65 11.44 4.08 -9.82
CA LEU A 65 11.73 3.22 -8.68
C LEU A 65 12.65 3.95 -7.70
N TYR A 66 12.26 3.98 -6.42
CA TYR A 66 12.99 4.70 -5.37
C TYR A 66 13.34 3.77 -4.21
N ASP A 67 14.58 3.88 -3.70
CA ASP A 67 15.04 3.24 -2.46
C ASP A 67 14.84 4.20 -1.28
N LEU A 68 13.70 4.07 -0.58
CA LEU A 68 13.27 4.93 0.52
C LEU A 68 14.14 4.79 1.79
N GLU A 69 15.00 3.78 1.91
CA GLU A 69 15.99 3.71 3.00
C GLU A 69 17.13 4.72 2.79
N LYS A 70 17.46 5.03 1.53
CA LYS A 70 18.57 5.91 1.16
C LYS A 70 18.11 7.29 0.70
N ASP A 71 16.93 7.37 0.11
CA ASP A 71 16.37 8.57 -0.49
C ASP A 71 14.87 8.65 -0.17
N ILE A 72 14.57 9.08 1.06
CA ILE A 72 13.19 9.28 1.52
C ILE A 72 12.47 10.40 0.76
N SER A 73 13.23 11.29 0.10
CA SER A 73 12.74 12.40 -0.71
C SER A 73 12.38 12.01 -2.14
N GLU A 74 12.66 10.78 -2.57
CA GLU A 74 12.34 10.27 -3.91
C GLU A 74 12.95 11.14 -5.04
N THR A 75 14.19 11.58 -4.85
CA THR A 75 14.92 12.45 -5.77
C THR A 75 15.78 11.71 -6.80
N ASN A 76 16.11 10.44 -6.53
CA ASN A 76 16.96 9.61 -7.35
C ASN A 76 16.22 8.37 -7.85
N ASP A 77 15.65 8.48 -9.05
CA ASP A 77 15.04 7.35 -9.76
C ASP A 77 16.11 6.32 -10.17
N VAL A 78 15.90 5.07 -9.77
CA VAL A 78 16.77 3.93 -10.10
C VAL A 78 16.12 2.94 -11.08
N ALA A 79 14.96 3.27 -11.64
CA ALA A 79 14.40 2.54 -12.77
C ALA A 79 15.29 2.72 -14.01
N LYS A 80 15.53 1.64 -14.75
CA LYS A 80 16.29 1.64 -16.02
C LYS A 80 15.34 1.60 -17.20
#